data_AF-A0A1I6DWA2-F1
#
_entry.id   AF-A0A1I6DWA2-F1
#
_cell.length_a   1.000
_cell.length_b   1.000
_cell.length_c   1.000
_cell.angle_alpha   90.00
_cell.angle_beta   90.00
_cell.angle_gamma   90.00
#
_symmetry.space_group_name_H-M   'P 1'
#
loop_
_entity.id
_entity.type
_entity.pdbx_description
1 polymer ?
#
loop_
_entity_poly.entity_id
_entity_poly.type
_entity_poly.pdbx_seq_one_letter_code
_entity_poly.pdbx_strand_id
1 'polypeptide(L)'
;MKKLRALVACLAVASSLVVTAPAAQAAGACYQSGAHAGYSTTYTCSIWRLNHQWAMYGGNTFTPVGNVQGILNAGNSWFVCQRSFGITLTYGVNGSPDLINNWFAYTLGDNGYWGWVSATHFSAGGNMEPVPGLGHCPAGFGNTATYPGERPVPGLYWRTPGPDNEKRVQIN
;
A
#
# COMPACT_ATOMS: atom_id res chain seq x y z
N MET A 1 37.77 -4.68 -71.94
CA MET A 1 37.44 -5.40 -70.69
C MET A 1 37.63 -4.47 -69.50
N LYS A 2 36.55 -4.05 -68.83
CA LYS A 2 36.52 -3.59 -67.42
C LYS A 2 35.04 -3.38 -67.05
N LYS A 3 34.53 -4.26 -66.19
CA LYS A 3 33.12 -4.34 -65.77
C LYS A 3 32.84 -3.26 -64.72
N LEU A 4 31.89 -2.37 -64.98
CA LEU A 4 31.37 -1.43 -63.98
C LEU A 4 30.38 -2.19 -63.08
N ARG A 5 30.68 -2.28 -61.79
CA ARG A 5 29.81 -2.91 -60.78
C ARG A 5 28.75 -1.90 -60.35
N ALA A 6 27.48 -2.26 -60.55
CA ALA A 6 26.33 -1.52 -60.05
C ALA A 6 26.25 -1.67 -58.52
N LEU A 7 26.22 -0.54 -57.82
CA LEU A 7 25.98 -0.46 -56.38
C LEU A 7 24.49 -0.20 -56.18
N VAL A 8 23.76 -1.23 -55.76
CA VAL A 8 22.34 -1.14 -55.37
C VAL A 8 22.27 -0.56 -53.96
N ALA A 9 21.73 0.65 -53.84
CA ALA A 9 21.43 1.27 -52.55
C ALA A 9 20.04 0.80 -52.08
N CYS A 10 19.99 -0.13 -51.14
CA CYS A 10 18.77 -0.48 -50.43
C CYS A 10 18.53 0.54 -49.32
N LEU A 11 17.57 1.46 -49.52
CA LEU A 11 16.98 2.25 -48.44
C LEU A 11 16.16 1.30 -47.55
N ALA A 12 16.67 0.99 -46.36
CA ALA A 12 15.89 0.33 -45.32
C ALA A 12 15.07 1.38 -44.57
N VAL A 13 13.76 1.39 -44.79
CA VAL A 13 12.79 2.17 -44.02
C VAL A 13 12.65 1.50 -42.65
N ALA A 14 13.26 2.09 -41.62
CA ALA A 14 13.10 1.65 -40.24
C ALA A 14 11.77 2.19 -39.69
N SER A 15 10.71 1.38 -39.82
CA SER A 15 9.42 1.63 -39.19
C SER A 15 9.51 1.34 -37.69
N SER A 16 9.65 2.38 -36.88
CA SER A 16 9.61 2.29 -35.41
C SER A 16 8.21 1.88 -34.96
N LEU A 17 8.00 0.59 -34.70
CA LEU A 17 6.83 0.10 -33.98
C LEU A 17 6.91 0.60 -32.54
N VAL A 18 6.13 1.64 -32.23
CA VAL A 18 5.85 2.04 -30.86
C VAL A 18 4.98 0.95 -30.25
N VAL A 19 5.61 -0.07 -29.67
CA VAL A 19 4.93 -1.03 -28.81
C VAL A 19 4.55 -0.26 -27.55
N THR A 20 3.32 0.24 -27.51
CA THR A 20 2.69 0.64 -26.26
C THR A 20 2.60 -0.63 -25.42
N ALA A 21 3.53 -0.81 -24.49
CA ALA A 21 3.40 -1.85 -23.48
C ALA A 21 2.02 -1.72 -22.84
N PRO A 22 1.23 -2.80 -22.72
CA PRO A 22 -0.01 -2.73 -21.98
C PRO A 22 0.33 -2.24 -20.57
N ALA A 23 -0.39 -1.22 -20.09
CA ALA A 23 -0.37 -0.88 -18.68
C ALA A 23 -0.64 -2.18 -17.93
N ALA A 24 0.28 -2.56 -17.04
CA ALA A 24 0.12 -3.76 -16.22
C ALA A 24 -1.24 -3.61 -15.51
N GLN A 25 -2.22 -4.40 -15.95
CA GLN A 25 -3.48 -4.52 -15.25
C GLN A 25 -3.14 -5.25 -13.97
N ALA A 26 -2.86 -4.48 -12.91
CA ALA A 26 -2.69 -5.01 -11.58
C ALA A 26 -3.93 -5.86 -11.29
N ALA A 27 -3.73 -7.16 -11.10
CA ALA A 27 -4.77 -8.05 -10.59
C ALA A 27 -5.44 -7.34 -9.41
N GLY A 28 -6.77 -7.24 -9.43
CA GLY A 28 -7.53 -6.43 -8.47
C GLY A 28 -7.00 -6.65 -7.06
N ALA A 29 -6.39 -5.61 -6.48
CA ALA A 29 -5.67 -5.72 -5.20
C ALA A 29 -6.58 -6.24 -4.10
N CYS A 30 -7.84 -5.82 -4.18
CA CYS A 30 -8.90 -6.12 -3.23
C CYS A 30 -10.21 -6.47 -3.94
N TYR A 31 -11.01 -7.32 -3.30
CA TYR A 31 -12.39 -7.61 -3.68
C TYR A 31 -13.29 -7.62 -2.43
N GLN A 32 -14.55 -7.22 -2.58
CA GLN A 32 -15.51 -7.24 -1.49
C GLN A 32 -15.77 -8.69 -1.04
N SER A 33 -15.62 -8.97 0.25
CA SER A 33 -15.61 -10.35 0.79
C SER A 33 -16.70 -10.64 1.83
N GLY A 34 -17.53 -9.66 2.18
CA GLY A 34 -18.72 -9.86 3.03
C GLY A 34 -18.64 -9.11 4.35
N ALA A 35 -19.31 -9.62 5.38
CA ALA A 35 -19.32 -9.03 6.72
C ALA A 35 -18.24 -9.68 7.61
N HIS A 36 -17.50 -8.87 8.36
CA HIS A 36 -16.46 -9.35 9.28
C HIS A 36 -16.34 -8.43 10.50
N ALA A 37 -16.12 -9.02 11.69
CA ALA A 37 -15.90 -8.31 12.95
C ALA A 37 -16.88 -7.14 13.23
N GLY A 38 -18.17 -7.33 12.91
CA GLY A 38 -19.22 -6.32 13.13
C GLY A 38 -19.39 -5.30 11.99
N TYR A 39 -18.56 -5.35 10.95
CA TYR A 39 -18.72 -4.54 9.75
C TYR A 39 -19.51 -5.30 8.69
N SER A 40 -20.53 -4.67 8.10
CA SER A 40 -21.37 -5.26 7.05
C SER A 40 -20.68 -5.37 5.69
N THR A 41 -19.58 -4.64 5.50
CA THR A 41 -18.84 -4.59 4.24
C THR A 41 -17.35 -4.54 4.54
N THR A 42 -16.66 -5.61 4.13
CA THR A 42 -15.21 -5.74 4.16
C THR A 42 -14.68 -6.19 2.81
N TYR A 43 -13.39 -6.03 2.64
CA TYR A 43 -12.67 -6.32 1.40
C TYR A 43 -11.50 -7.24 1.72
N THR A 44 -11.32 -8.31 0.96
CA THR A 44 -10.13 -9.14 1.04
C THR A 44 -9.10 -8.60 0.06
N CYS A 45 -7.91 -8.31 0.55
CA CYS A 45 -6.81 -7.74 -0.21
C CYS A 45 -5.56 -8.61 -0.12
N SER A 46 -4.80 -8.67 -1.21
CA SER A 46 -3.48 -9.28 -1.22
C SER A 46 -2.43 -8.29 -0.70
N ILE A 47 -1.75 -8.66 0.38
CA ILE A 47 -0.56 -7.99 0.89
C ILE A 47 0.67 -8.84 0.62
N TRP A 48 1.74 -8.23 0.10
CA TRP A 48 2.90 -8.97 -0.41
C TRP A 48 3.93 -9.32 0.68
N ARG A 49 3.71 -8.86 1.91
CA ARG A 49 4.66 -8.95 3.03
C ARG A 49 3.97 -8.86 4.37
N LEU A 50 4.73 -9.20 5.40
CA LEU A 50 4.41 -8.89 6.79
C LEU A 50 4.27 -7.38 6.98
N ASN A 51 3.30 -6.99 7.82
CA ASN A 51 3.06 -5.61 8.20
C ASN A 51 2.70 -5.50 9.69
N HIS A 52 2.87 -4.31 10.23
CA HIS A 52 2.29 -3.86 11.48
C HIS A 52 1.16 -2.85 11.25
N GLN A 53 0.36 -2.68 12.29
CA GLN A 53 -0.73 -1.74 12.30
C GLN A 53 -0.36 -0.50 13.09
N TRP A 54 -1.02 0.59 12.70
CA TRP A 54 -0.80 1.90 13.28
C TRP A 54 -2.07 2.43 13.91
N ALA A 55 -1.95 2.94 15.13
CA ALA A 55 -2.98 3.73 15.77
C ALA A 55 -2.85 5.16 15.25
N MET A 56 -3.90 5.62 14.57
CA MET A 56 -3.99 6.97 14.05
C MET A 56 -5.14 7.68 14.78
N TYR A 57 -4.80 8.62 15.67
CA TYR A 57 -5.79 9.43 16.39
C TYR A 57 -5.55 10.92 16.13
N GLY A 58 -6.63 11.71 16.04
CA GLY A 58 -6.53 13.17 16.04
C GLY A 58 -5.83 13.79 14.82
N GLY A 59 -6.07 13.25 13.62
CA GLY A 59 -5.58 13.82 12.36
C GLY A 59 -4.12 13.51 12.04
N ASN A 60 -3.20 13.66 13.00
CA ASN A 60 -1.76 13.65 12.73
C ASN A 60 -0.91 12.85 13.75
N THR A 61 -1.49 12.09 14.68
CA THR A 61 -0.71 11.31 15.67
C THR A 61 -0.61 9.85 15.26
N PHE A 62 0.59 9.27 15.38
CA PHE A 62 0.89 7.93 14.91
C PHE A 62 1.63 7.13 15.97
N THR A 63 1.00 6.08 16.47
CA THR A 63 1.57 5.17 17.48
C THR A 63 1.49 3.75 16.95
N PRO A 64 2.57 2.95 16.97
CA PRO A 64 2.47 1.54 16.60
C PRO A 64 1.49 0.81 17.53
N VAL A 65 0.71 -0.12 16.98
CA VAL A 65 -0.27 -0.89 17.77
C VAL A 65 0.38 -2.16 18.31
N GLY A 66 0.61 -2.25 19.61
CA GLY A 66 1.02 -3.50 20.29
C GLY A 66 2.46 -3.96 19.97
N ASN A 67 2.68 -5.28 19.97
CA ASN A 67 3.98 -5.89 19.63
C ASN A 67 4.34 -5.52 18.18
N VAL A 68 5.47 -4.85 18.04
CA VAL A 68 5.83 -4.09 16.84
C VAL A 68 6.06 -4.98 15.61
N GLN A 69 6.28 -6.29 15.76
CA GLN A 69 6.60 -7.19 14.65
C GLN A 69 5.43 -8.11 14.26
N GLY A 70 5.05 -8.09 12.98
CA GLY A 70 4.27 -9.16 12.32
C GLY A 70 2.81 -9.29 12.76
N ILE A 71 2.03 -8.22 12.67
CA ILE A 71 0.61 -8.20 13.08
C ILE A 71 -0.31 -8.69 11.95
N LEU A 72 0.15 -8.61 10.71
CA LEU A 72 -0.51 -9.17 9.53
C LEU A 72 0.50 -9.93 8.69
N ASN A 73 0.16 -11.16 8.34
CA ASN A 73 0.98 -12.04 7.51
C ASN A 73 0.80 -11.75 6.01
N ALA A 74 1.84 -11.99 5.21
CA ALA A 74 1.75 -11.91 3.76
C ALA A 74 0.66 -12.86 3.22
N GLY A 75 -0.01 -12.46 2.14
CA GLY A 75 -1.13 -13.20 1.56
C GLY A 75 -2.43 -12.40 1.61
N ASN A 76 -3.55 -13.07 1.80
CA ASN A 76 -4.86 -12.43 1.81
C ASN A 76 -5.26 -12.01 3.23
N SER A 77 -5.45 -10.70 3.43
CA SER A 77 -5.98 -10.12 4.66
C SER A 77 -7.25 -9.34 4.36
N TRP A 78 -8.18 -9.27 5.31
CA TRP A 78 -9.40 -8.49 5.15
C TRP A 78 -9.22 -7.08 5.70
N PHE A 79 -9.93 -6.12 5.14
CA PHE A 79 -9.89 -4.70 5.47
C PHE A 79 -11.29 -4.12 5.43
N VAL A 80 -11.53 -3.07 6.21
CA VAL A 80 -12.84 -2.40 6.27
C VAL A 80 -12.93 -1.35 5.17
N CYS A 81 -11.96 -0.42 5.15
CA CYS A 81 -11.94 0.71 4.24
C CYS A 81 -10.54 1.35 4.22
N GLN A 82 -10.33 2.33 3.34
CA GLN A 82 -9.11 3.12 3.27
C GLN A 82 -9.34 4.63 3.33
N ARG A 83 -8.30 5.35 3.76
CA ARG A 83 -8.24 6.81 3.68
C ARG A 83 -6.81 7.33 3.67
N SER A 84 -6.68 8.59 3.29
CA SER A 84 -5.44 9.35 3.45
C SER A 84 -5.44 10.12 4.77
N PHE A 85 -4.25 10.23 5.38
CA PHE A 85 -4.03 10.94 6.65
C PHE A 85 -3.12 12.16 6.51
N GLY A 86 -2.75 12.56 5.29
CA GLY A 86 -1.79 13.66 5.10
C GLY A 86 -0.38 13.37 5.63
N ILE A 87 -0.10 12.13 6.04
CA ILE A 87 1.21 11.63 6.45
C ILE A 87 1.71 10.69 5.35
N THR A 88 2.98 10.79 4.99
CA THR A 88 3.62 9.92 3.98
C THR A 88 4.56 8.93 4.66
N LEU A 89 4.34 7.64 4.41
CA LEU A 89 5.28 6.57 4.77
C LEU A 89 6.18 6.25 3.59
N THR A 90 7.48 6.18 3.86
CA THR A 90 8.48 5.68 2.92
C THR A 90 8.99 4.33 3.40
N TYR A 91 8.69 3.31 2.62
CA TYR A 91 9.26 1.99 2.79
C TYR A 91 10.28 1.74 1.69
N GLY A 92 11.39 1.07 2.00
CA GLY A 92 12.35 0.67 0.98
C GLY A 92 12.91 -0.71 1.21
N VAL A 93 12.88 -1.53 0.14
CA VAL A 93 13.59 -2.81 0.09
C VAL A 93 15.00 -2.55 -0.43
N ASN A 94 16.01 -3.21 0.12
CA ASN A 94 17.36 -3.13 -0.43
C ASN A 94 17.36 -3.60 -1.89
N GLY A 95 17.86 -2.75 -2.80
CA GLY A 95 17.91 -3.04 -4.24
C GLY A 95 16.62 -2.78 -5.02
N SER A 96 15.59 -2.16 -4.41
CA SER A 96 14.37 -1.72 -5.10
C SER A 96 14.09 -0.23 -4.87
N PRO A 97 13.36 0.44 -5.78
CA PRO A 97 12.89 1.80 -5.53
C PRO A 97 12.04 1.88 -4.26
N ASP A 98 12.13 3.00 -3.55
CA ASP A 98 11.33 3.24 -2.36
C ASP A 98 9.82 3.32 -2.73
N LEU A 99 9.00 2.65 -1.94
CA LEU A 99 7.55 2.72 -1.98
C LEU A 99 7.10 3.85 -1.04
N ILE A 100 6.35 4.80 -1.58
CA ILE A 100 5.84 5.93 -0.81
C ILE A 100 4.32 5.96 -0.86
N ASN A 101 3.67 6.08 0.30
CA ASN A 101 2.22 6.19 0.30
C ASN A 101 1.70 6.95 1.53
N ASN A 102 0.62 7.70 1.32
CA ASN A 102 -0.15 8.40 2.34
C ASN A 102 -1.54 7.80 2.57
N TRP A 103 -1.87 6.71 1.87
CA TRP A 103 -3.09 5.94 2.03
C TRP A 103 -2.87 4.78 3.00
N PHE A 104 -3.91 4.54 3.79
CA PHE A 104 -3.92 3.53 4.84
C PHE A 104 -5.24 2.78 4.82
N ALA A 105 -5.16 1.48 5.06
CA ALA A 105 -6.29 0.57 5.12
C ALA A 105 -6.54 0.15 6.58
N TYR A 106 -7.80 0.16 7.01
CA TYR A 106 -8.17 -0.20 8.38
C TYR A 106 -8.49 -1.69 8.50
N THR A 107 -7.95 -2.35 9.52
CA THR A 107 -8.20 -3.77 9.79
C THR A 107 -7.95 -4.15 11.25
N LEU A 108 -8.30 -5.37 11.62
CA LEU A 108 -8.02 -6.01 12.91
C LEU A 108 -6.81 -6.93 12.74
N GLY A 109 -5.78 -6.70 13.55
CA GLY A 109 -4.55 -7.46 13.51
C GLY A 109 -4.68 -8.82 14.19
N ASP A 110 -3.74 -9.71 13.91
CA ASP A 110 -3.64 -11.02 14.57
C ASP A 110 -3.43 -10.91 16.09
N ASN A 111 -2.97 -9.74 16.56
CA ASN A 111 -2.84 -9.39 17.98
C ASN A 111 -4.18 -8.98 18.64
N GLY A 112 -5.28 -8.94 17.88
CA GLY A 112 -6.61 -8.55 18.37
C GLY A 112 -6.82 -7.05 18.54
N TYR A 113 -5.92 -6.22 18.01
CA TYR A 113 -6.06 -4.77 18.00
C TYR A 113 -6.42 -4.24 16.63
N TRP A 114 -7.20 -3.17 16.60
CA TRP A 114 -7.51 -2.48 15.36
C TRP A 114 -6.43 -1.45 15.03
N GLY A 115 -6.22 -1.25 13.73
CA GLY A 115 -5.35 -0.17 13.28
C GLY A 115 -5.26 -0.06 11.77
N TRP A 116 -4.38 0.83 11.35
CA TRP A 116 -4.18 1.27 9.99
C TRP A 116 -2.92 0.66 9.39
N VAL A 117 -3.00 0.25 8.13
CA VAL A 117 -1.97 -0.49 7.42
C VAL A 117 -1.59 0.33 6.20
N SER A 118 -0.32 0.66 6.04
CA SER A 118 0.14 1.46 4.91
C SER A 118 -0.11 0.75 3.57
N ALA A 119 -0.60 1.51 2.58
CA ALA A 119 -0.77 1.03 1.22
C ALA A 119 0.55 0.56 0.56
N THR A 120 1.72 0.94 1.10
CA THR A 120 3.05 0.43 0.67
C THR A 120 3.21 -1.09 0.80
N HIS A 121 2.34 -1.77 1.54
CA HIS A 121 2.41 -3.22 1.79
C HIS A 121 1.42 -4.03 0.95
N PHE A 122 0.62 -3.38 0.11
CA PHE A 122 -0.36 -4.03 -0.75
C PHE A 122 0.29 -4.43 -2.07
N SER A 123 -0.10 -5.58 -2.59
CA SER A 123 0.46 -6.13 -3.84
C SER A 123 0.11 -5.32 -5.08
N ALA A 124 -0.75 -4.30 -4.95
CA ALA A 124 -1.21 -3.45 -6.03
C ALA A 124 -1.57 -2.05 -5.53
N GLY A 125 -1.56 -1.10 -6.48
CA GLY A 125 -1.60 0.34 -6.24
C GLY A 125 -0.27 1.01 -6.57
N GLY A 126 -0.30 2.30 -6.89
CA GLY A 126 0.88 3.11 -7.13
C GLY A 126 1.36 3.86 -5.88
N ASN A 127 2.47 4.59 -6.07
CA ASN A 127 2.96 5.52 -5.06
C ASN A 127 1.95 6.65 -4.85
N MET A 128 1.62 6.97 -3.60
CA MET A 128 0.64 8.01 -3.23
C MET A 128 -0.79 7.77 -3.76
N GLU A 129 -1.09 6.54 -4.17
CA GLU A 129 -2.40 6.15 -4.68
C GLU A 129 -3.16 5.27 -3.68
N PRO A 130 -4.50 5.31 -3.69
CA PRO A 130 -5.32 4.39 -2.92
C PRO A 130 -5.12 2.95 -3.39
N VAL A 131 -5.39 2.00 -2.50
CA VAL A 131 -5.40 0.57 -2.81
C VAL A 131 -6.56 0.27 -3.76
N PRO A 132 -6.30 -0.28 -4.97
CA PRO A 132 -7.36 -0.57 -5.94
C PRO A 132 -8.38 -1.59 -5.40
N GLY A 133 -9.67 -1.25 -5.50
CA GLY A 133 -10.77 -2.13 -5.10
C GLY A 133 -11.14 -2.09 -3.60
N LEU A 134 -10.40 -1.35 -2.78
CA LEU A 134 -10.75 -1.12 -1.37
C LEU A 134 -11.66 0.12 -1.24
N GLY A 135 -12.77 0.01 -0.52
CA GLY A 135 -13.72 1.11 -0.33
C GLY A 135 -13.14 2.27 0.50
N HIS A 136 -13.57 3.49 0.24
CA HIS A 136 -13.19 4.66 1.05
C HIS A 136 -13.92 4.68 2.39
N CYS A 137 -13.22 5.06 3.44
CA CYS A 137 -13.84 5.25 4.74
C CYS A 137 -14.79 6.46 4.73
N PRO A 138 -15.91 6.41 5.47
CA PRO A 138 -16.76 7.57 5.64
C PRO A 138 -16.02 8.70 6.36
N ALA A 139 -16.48 9.94 6.17
CA ALA A 139 -15.90 11.10 6.85
C ALA A 139 -15.88 10.89 8.37
N GLY A 140 -14.75 11.16 9.01
CA GLY A 140 -14.58 10.99 10.45
C GLY A 140 -14.12 9.61 10.91
N PHE A 141 -14.09 8.61 10.03
CA PHE A 141 -13.74 7.24 10.40
C PHE A 141 -12.32 7.11 10.99
N GLY A 142 -12.21 6.57 12.20
CA GLY A 142 -10.94 6.44 12.93
C GLY A 142 -10.36 7.78 13.40
N ASN A 143 -11.15 8.87 13.48
CA ASN A 143 -10.68 10.13 14.07
C ASN A 143 -10.77 10.17 15.60
N THR A 144 -11.50 9.24 16.22
CA THR A 144 -11.78 9.25 17.66
C THR A 144 -11.33 7.95 18.28
N ALA A 145 -10.83 7.97 19.53
CA ALA A 145 -10.43 6.78 20.28
C ALA A 145 -11.61 5.87 20.71
N THR A 146 -12.76 5.98 20.04
CA THR A 146 -14.04 5.37 20.39
C THR A 146 -14.63 4.53 19.27
N TYR A 147 -13.94 4.35 18.14
CA TYR A 147 -14.41 3.40 17.14
C TYR A 147 -14.42 1.98 17.73
N PRO A 148 -15.43 1.15 17.41
CA PRO A 148 -15.58 -0.16 18.02
C PRO A 148 -14.32 -1.00 17.78
N GLY A 149 -13.57 -1.24 18.86
CA GLY A 149 -12.37 -2.06 18.86
C GLY A 149 -11.04 -1.32 19.03
N GLU A 150 -11.02 0.02 19.01
CA GLU A 150 -9.83 0.78 19.39
C GLU A 150 -9.67 0.78 20.92
N ARG A 151 -9.01 -0.25 21.47
CA ARG A 151 -8.51 -0.17 22.84
C ARG A 151 -7.37 0.84 22.87
N PRO A 152 -7.35 1.81 23.82
CA PRO A 152 -6.23 2.73 23.97
C PRO A 152 -4.92 1.95 24.10
N VAL A 153 -3.95 2.23 23.24
CA VAL A 153 -2.59 1.70 23.39
C VAL A 153 -1.85 2.59 24.38
N PRO A 154 -1.36 2.09 25.52
CA PRO A 154 -0.60 2.91 26.45
C PRO A 154 0.80 3.19 25.89
N GLY A 155 1.09 4.44 25.57
CA GLY A 155 2.38 5.08 25.86
C GLY A 155 3.65 4.60 25.14
N LEU A 156 3.59 4.13 23.90
CA LEU A 156 4.81 3.83 23.13
C LEU A 156 5.19 4.98 22.20
N TYR A 157 6.17 5.78 22.62
CA TYR A 157 6.84 6.74 21.75
C TYR A 157 7.78 6.04 20.77
N TRP A 158 7.82 6.59 19.55
CA TRP A 158 8.57 6.12 18.39
C TRP A 158 10.07 5.84 18.64
N ARG A 159 10.59 4.77 18.01
CA ARG A 159 12.01 4.62 17.63
C ARG A 159 12.08 4.24 16.15
N THR A 160 12.79 5.04 15.35
CA THR A 160 13.16 4.68 13.97
C THR A 160 14.44 3.84 13.97
N PRO A 161 14.63 2.92 13.00
CA PRO A 161 13.66 2.49 11.99
C PRO A 161 12.48 1.74 12.62
N GLY A 162 11.30 1.86 12.00
CA GLY A 162 10.13 1.08 12.38
C GLY A 162 10.41 -0.43 12.29
N PRO A 163 9.56 -1.28 12.88
CA PRO A 163 9.77 -2.74 12.96
C PRO A 163 9.94 -3.42 11.58
N ASP A 164 9.46 -2.74 10.54
CA ASP A 164 9.25 -3.26 9.20
C ASP A 164 10.20 -2.61 8.18
N ASN A 165 11.40 -2.20 8.61
CA ASN A 165 12.39 -1.50 7.77
C ASN A 165 11.86 -0.21 7.12
N GLU A 166 10.91 0.44 7.77
CA GLU A 166 10.42 1.74 7.33
C GLU A 166 11.53 2.75 7.49
N LYS A 167 11.91 3.32 6.35
CA LYS A 167 13.06 4.20 6.28
C LYS A 167 12.72 5.57 6.85
N ARG A 168 11.51 6.07 6.58
CA ARG A 168 11.06 7.41 7.00
C ARG A 168 9.54 7.51 7.10
N VAL A 169 9.08 8.33 8.05
CA VAL A 169 7.71 8.84 8.16
C VAL A 169 7.78 10.37 8.08
N GLN A 170 7.01 10.97 7.18
CA GLN A 170 6.88 12.43 7.07
C GLN A 170 5.46 12.85 7.41
N ILE A 171 5.32 13.72 8.41
CA ILE A 171 4.06 14.40 8.75
C ILE A 171 4.07 15.71 7.97
N ASN A 172 3.07 15.94 7.11
CA ASN A 172 2.92 17.22 6.39
C ASN A 172 2.23 18.28 7.25
#